data_AF-A0A2E3F7R8-F1
#
_entry.id   AF-A0A2E3F7R8-F1
#
_cell.length_a   1.000
_cell.length_b   1.000
_cell.length_c   1.000
_cell.angle_alpha   90.00
_cell.angle_beta   90.00
_cell.angle_gamma   90.00
#
_symmetry.space_group_name_H-M   'P 1'
#
loop_
_entity.id
_entity.type
_entity.pdbx_description
1 polymer ?
#
loop_
_entity_poly.entity_id
_entity_poly.type
_entity_poly.pdbx_seq_one_letter_code
_entity_poly.pdbx_strand_id
1 'polypeptide(L)'
;MKRFPTYIQPDYKDCGPTCLKIIAKHYGKSFSIQLLRTISETTRSGSNLLSLSEAAEQIGFRSIGVHINLDKLKEAPLPCILHWNKNHYVVLYKIKNDTFYISDPPDS
;
A
#
# COMPACT_ATOMS: atom_id res chain seq x y z
N MET A 1 12.78 -14.72 -12.82
CA MET A 1 11.62 -14.14 -12.11
C MET A 1 11.96 -12.70 -11.73
N LYS A 2 11.12 -11.72 -12.11
CA LYS A 2 11.33 -10.33 -11.65
C LYS A 2 11.01 -10.24 -10.16
N ARG A 3 11.86 -9.58 -9.37
CA ARG A 3 11.57 -9.28 -7.97
C ARG A 3 10.34 -8.37 -7.88
N PHE A 4 9.52 -8.54 -6.85
CA PHE A 4 8.40 -7.64 -6.58
C PHE A 4 8.96 -6.22 -6.34
N PRO A 5 8.27 -5.15 -6.78
CA PRO A 5 8.76 -3.79 -6.60
C PRO A 5 8.92 -3.45 -5.12
N THR A 6 10.01 -2.77 -4.78
CA THR A 6 10.26 -2.25 -3.43
C THR A 6 10.82 -0.83 -3.58
N TYR A 7 10.35 0.07 -2.74
CA TYR A 7 10.76 1.47 -2.71
C TYR A 7 10.96 1.87 -1.24
N ILE A 8 11.97 2.69 -0.98
CA ILE A 8 12.23 3.30 0.32
C ILE A 8 11.31 4.52 0.46
N GLN A 9 10.75 4.75 1.65
CA GLN A 9 9.94 5.94 1.90
C GLN A 9 10.84 7.16 2.15
N PRO A 10 10.61 8.30 1.46
CA PRO A 10 11.44 9.50 1.67
C PRO A 10 11.25 10.20 3.03
N ASP A 11 10.10 9.98 3.68
CA ASP A 11 9.71 10.62 4.95
C ASP A 11 8.88 9.64 5.78
N TYR A 12 8.88 9.79 7.11
CA TYR A 12 8.14 8.91 8.04
C TYR A 12 6.62 8.85 7.75
N LYS A 13 6.06 9.88 7.12
CA LYS A 13 4.65 9.93 6.72
C LYS A 13 4.35 9.29 5.36
N ASP A 14 5.37 8.90 4.60
CA ASP A 14 5.22 8.42 3.23
C ASP A 14 5.00 6.91 3.09
N CYS A 15 4.89 6.14 4.18
CA CYS A 15 4.66 4.70 4.12
C CYS A 15 3.44 4.33 3.25
N GLY A 16 2.32 5.03 3.43
CA GLY A 16 1.10 4.87 2.62
C GLY A 16 1.31 5.21 1.13
N PRO A 17 1.71 6.45 0.79
CA PRO A 17 2.04 6.84 -0.59
C PRO A 17 3.04 5.89 -1.27
N THR A 18 4.03 5.41 -0.53
CA THR A 18 5.03 4.46 -1.04
C THR A 18 4.42 3.10 -1.32
N CYS A 19 3.49 2.60 -0.49
CA CYS A 19 2.72 1.39 -0.78
C CYS A 19 1.90 1.51 -2.08
N LEU A 20 1.25 2.65 -2.32
CA LEU A 20 0.55 2.89 -3.59
C LEU A 20 1.52 2.88 -4.78
N LYS A 21 2.71 3.46 -4.61
CA LYS A 21 3.76 3.44 -5.64
C LYS A 21 4.21 2.01 -5.97
N ILE A 22 4.41 1.18 -4.95
CA ILE A 22 4.78 -0.23 -5.08
C ILE A 22 3.71 -1.00 -5.87
N ILE A 23 2.43 -0.88 -5.47
CA ILE A 23 1.31 -1.55 -6.14
C ILE A 23 1.13 -1.04 -7.57
N ALA A 24 1.20 0.27 -7.78
CA ALA A 24 1.13 0.85 -9.12
C ALA A 24 2.22 0.28 -10.04
N LYS A 25 3.46 0.19 -9.53
CA LYS A 25 4.59 -0.38 -10.27
C LYS A 25 4.36 -1.85 -10.61
N HIS A 26 3.78 -2.62 -9.70
CA HIS A 26 3.44 -4.02 -9.93
C HIS A 26 2.49 -4.18 -11.14
N TYR A 27 1.49 -3.31 -11.25
CA TYR A 27 0.56 -3.27 -12.38
C TYR A 27 1.05 -2.47 -13.61
N GLY A 28 2.35 -2.13 -13.66
CA GLY A 28 2.95 -1.45 -14.81
C GLY A 28 2.69 0.06 -14.90
N LYS A 29 2.06 0.67 -13.89
CA LYS A 29 1.89 2.13 -13.78
C LYS A 29 3.07 2.74 -13.02
N SER A 30 3.40 4.00 -13.31
CA SER A 30 4.49 4.71 -12.63
C SER A 30 4.04 6.10 -12.24
N PHE A 31 4.19 6.44 -10.96
CA PHE A 31 3.82 7.73 -10.40
C PHE A 31 4.98 8.29 -9.56
N SER A 32 5.09 9.61 -9.51
CA SER A 32 6.02 10.28 -8.58
C SER A 32 5.52 10.14 -7.16
N ILE A 33 6.43 10.12 -6.18
CA ILE A 33 6.03 10.05 -4.77
C ILE A 33 5.32 11.35 -4.35
N GLN A 34 5.73 12.49 -4.92
CA GLN A 34 5.12 13.79 -4.69
C GLN A 34 3.65 13.80 -5.11
N LEU A 35 3.31 13.25 -6.28
CA LEU A 35 1.91 13.14 -6.71
C LEU A 35 1.10 12.29 -5.74
N LEU A 36 1.62 11.12 -5.36
CA LEU A 36 0.94 10.20 -4.45
C LEU A 36 0.75 10.79 -3.06
N ARG A 37 1.73 11.56 -2.57
CA ARG A 37 1.63 12.32 -1.32
C ARG A 37 0.54 13.38 -1.43
N THR A 38 0.56 14.21 -2.46
CA THR A 38 -0.45 15.26 -2.66
C THR A 38 -1.86 14.69 -2.66
N ILE A 39 -2.14 13.64 -3.43
CA ILE A 39 -3.50 13.09 -3.52
C ILE A 39 -3.96 12.36 -2.24
N SER A 40 -3.02 11.84 -1.44
CA SER A 40 -3.33 11.16 -0.16
C SER A 40 -3.41 12.12 1.03
N GLU A 41 -2.85 13.33 0.93
CA GLU A 41 -2.95 14.38 1.96
C GLU A 41 -4.08 15.39 1.70
N THR A 42 -4.56 15.50 0.45
CA THR A 42 -5.58 16.51 0.06
C THR A 42 -6.99 16.20 0.62
N THR A 43 -7.26 14.97 1.06
CA THR A 43 -8.61 14.58 1.47
C THR A 43 -8.90 15.09 2.90
N ARG A 44 -9.69 16.17 2.96
CA ARG A 44 -9.94 17.03 4.16
C ARG A 44 -10.63 16.35 5.36
N SER A 45 -10.88 15.04 5.34
CA SER A 45 -11.96 14.48 6.17
C SER A 45 -11.68 13.17 6.92
N GLY A 46 -10.52 12.50 6.83
CA GLY A 46 -10.42 11.25 7.59
C GLY A 46 -9.11 10.49 7.54
N SER A 47 -8.94 9.68 8.59
CA SER A 47 -7.89 8.69 8.84
C SER A 47 -7.07 8.24 7.63
N ASN A 48 -5.76 8.02 7.85
CA ASN A 48 -4.78 7.60 6.84
C ASN A 48 -5.23 6.46 5.89
N LEU A 49 -6.15 5.57 6.30
CA LEU A 49 -6.62 4.47 5.45
C LEU A 49 -7.68 4.90 4.42
N LEU A 50 -8.59 5.81 4.77
CA LEU A 50 -9.61 6.32 3.85
C LEU A 50 -8.95 7.17 2.77
N SER A 51 -8.07 8.09 3.17
CA SER A 51 -7.34 8.94 2.23
C SER A 51 -6.46 8.14 1.27
N LEU A 52 -5.85 7.04 1.76
CA LEU A 52 -5.10 6.11 0.93
C LEU A 52 -5.98 5.36 -0.09
N SER A 53 -7.19 4.97 0.33
CA SER A 53 -8.19 4.33 -0.53
C SER A 53 -8.64 5.28 -1.65
N GLU A 54 -8.97 6.53 -1.31
CA GLU A 54 -9.35 7.58 -2.26
C GLU A 54 -8.19 7.92 -3.23
N ALA A 55 -6.96 7.98 -2.73
CA ALA A 55 -5.77 8.17 -3.55
C ALA A 55 -5.57 7.00 -4.55
N ALA A 56 -5.84 5.76 -4.14
CA ALA A 56 -5.79 4.60 -5.02
C ALA A 56 -6.82 4.72 -6.16
N GLU A 57 -8.01 5.22 -5.86
CA GLU A 57 -9.06 5.45 -6.86
C GLU A 57 -8.67 6.54 -7.86
N GLN A 58 -8.07 7.64 -7.40
CA GLN A 58 -7.58 8.72 -8.26
C GLN A 58 -6.52 8.26 -9.27
N ILE A 59 -5.71 7.24 -8.94
CA ILE A 59 -4.73 6.65 -9.86
C ILE A 59 -5.29 5.45 -10.67
N GLY A 60 -6.61 5.26 -10.62
CA GLY A 60 -7.35 4.30 -11.43
C GLY A 60 -7.29 2.86 -10.92
N PHE A 61 -7.23 2.67 -9.60
CA PHE A 61 -7.55 1.39 -8.96
C PHE A 61 -8.97 1.41 -8.39
N ARG A 62 -9.53 0.23 -8.09
CA ARG A 62 -10.66 0.11 -7.19
C ARG A 62 -10.14 -0.47 -5.89
N SER A 63 -10.49 0.12 -4.77
CA SER A 63 -10.01 -0.31 -3.46
C SER A 63 -11.19 -0.54 -2.51
N ILE A 64 -10.98 -1.42 -1.54
CA ILE A 64 -11.94 -1.65 -0.46
C ILE A 64 -11.17 -1.77 0.84
N GLY A 65 -11.53 -0.95 1.83
CA GLY A 65 -11.02 -1.05 3.19
C GLY A 65 -11.80 -2.12 3.96
N VAL A 66 -11.10 -3.11 4.51
CA VAL A 66 -11.70 -4.18 5.31
C VAL A 66 -10.92 -4.44 6.59
N HIS A 67 -11.61 -4.88 7.64
CA HIS A 67 -11.00 -5.42 8.86
C HIS A 67 -11.27 -6.91 8.91
N ILE A 68 -10.22 -7.72 8.78
CA ILE A 68 -10.31 -9.19 8.69
C ILE A 68 -9.24 -9.86 9.55
N ASN A 69 -9.49 -11.10 9.96
CA ASN A 69 -8.51 -11.92 10.67
C ASN A 69 -7.47 -12.55 9.70
N LEU A 70 -6.45 -13.22 10.23
CA LEU A 70 -5.40 -13.85 9.44
C LEU A 70 -5.92 -14.94 8.50
N ASP A 71 -6.94 -15.70 8.91
CA ASP A 71 -7.51 -16.77 8.07
C ASP A 71 -8.16 -16.18 6.82
N LYS A 72 -8.94 -15.10 6.99
CA LYS A 72 -9.54 -14.37 5.88
C LYS A 72 -8.54 -13.60 5.05
N LEU A 73 -7.43 -13.16 5.65
CA LEU A 73 -6.34 -12.53 4.90
C LEU A 73 -5.71 -13.50 3.87
N LYS A 74 -5.68 -14.81 4.15
CA LYS A 74 -5.19 -15.82 3.19
C LYS A 74 -6.06 -15.94 1.94
N GLU A 75 -7.31 -15.50 2.01
CA GLU A 75 -8.27 -15.48 0.89
C GLU A 75 -8.26 -14.13 0.12
N ALA A 76 -7.53 -13.11 0.61
CA ALA A 76 -7.57 -11.77 0.03
C ALA A 76 -6.84 -11.69 -1.32
N PRO A 77 -7.31 -10.83 -2.26
CA PRO A 77 -6.58 -10.56 -3.49
C PRO A 77 -5.24 -9.88 -3.20
N LEU A 78 -4.19 -10.32 -3.90
CA LEU A 78 -2.83 -9.79 -3.76
C LEU A 78 -2.38 -9.08 -5.06
N PRO A 79 -1.53 -8.04 -4.96
CA PRO A 79 -1.02 -7.44 -3.73
C PRO A 79 -2.07 -6.57 -3.01
N CYS A 80 -1.99 -6.50 -1.69
CA CYS A 80 -2.83 -5.62 -0.86
C CYS A 80 -1.99 -4.82 0.15
N ILE A 81 -2.53 -3.70 0.62
CA ILE A 81 -1.90 -2.87 1.64
C ILE A 81 -2.40 -3.32 3.01
N LEU A 82 -1.47 -3.57 3.93
CA LEU A 82 -1.76 -3.86 5.33
C LEU A 82 -1.45 -2.64 6.19
N HIS A 83 -2.33 -2.38 7.15
CA HIS A 83 -2.04 -1.47 8.24
C HIS A 83 -1.36 -2.24 9.37
N TRP A 84 -0.13 -1.84 9.72
CA TRP A 84 0.73 -2.55 10.66
C TRP A 84 1.04 -1.69 11.87
N ASN A 85 0.89 -2.25 13.08
CA ASN A 85 1.23 -1.62 14.36
C ASN A 85 0.68 -0.17 14.52
N LYS A 86 -0.52 0.09 14.00
CA LYS A 86 -1.26 1.36 14.07
C LYS A 86 -0.62 2.60 13.44
N ASN A 87 0.61 2.51 12.94
CA ASN A 87 1.38 3.65 12.46
C ASN A 87 2.16 3.38 11.16
N HIS A 88 2.10 2.17 10.60
CA HIS A 88 2.86 1.80 9.41
C HIS A 88 2.00 1.11 8.35
N TYR A 89 2.42 1.22 7.09
CA TYR A 89 1.79 0.54 5.96
C TYR A 89 2.81 -0.31 5.22
N VAL A 90 2.40 -1.52 4.86
CA VAL A 90 3.24 -2.44 4.09
C VAL A 90 2.43 -3.10 2.97
N VAL A 91 3.09 -3.61 1.94
CA VAL A 91 2.43 -4.34 0.85
C VAL A 91 2.63 -5.84 1.02
N LEU A 92 1.54 -6.57 1.27
CA LEU A 92 1.54 -8.03 1.19
C LEU A 92 1.39 -8.43 -0.28
N TYR A 93 2.36 -9.14 -0.83
CA TYR A 93 2.35 -9.49 -2.26
C TYR A 93 2.31 -10.99 -2.54
N LYS A 94 2.57 -11.83 -1.54
CA LYS A 94 2.50 -13.28 -1.68
C LYS A 94 2.29 -13.94 -0.32
N ILE A 95 1.52 -15.02 -0.32
CA ILE A 95 1.39 -15.95 0.81
C ILE A 95 1.77 -17.34 0.29
N LYS A 96 2.65 -18.07 0.98
CA LYS A 96 3.03 -19.45 0.64
C LYS A 96 3.39 -20.21 1.90
N ASN A 97 2.75 -21.37 2.16
CA ASN A 97 3.04 -22.24 3.30
C ASN A 97 3.10 -21.46 4.64
N ASP A 98 2.05 -20.68 4.92
CA ASP A 98 1.96 -19.77 6.09
C ASP A 98 3.08 -18.71 6.20
N THR A 99 3.88 -18.54 5.16
CA THR A 99 4.86 -17.46 5.04
C THR A 99 4.24 -16.29 4.27
N PHE A 100 4.22 -15.12 4.89
CA PHE A 100 3.72 -13.86 4.34
C PHE A 100 4.90 -13.05 3.80
N TYR A 101 4.88 -12.76 2.50
CA TYR A 101 5.94 -11.99 1.83
C TYR A 101 5.50 -10.54 1.67
N ILE A 102 6.25 -9.66 2.30
CA ILE A 102 5.93 -8.26 2.44
C ILE A 102 6.96 -7.41 1.72
N SER A 103 6.50 -6.41 0.96
CA SER A 103 7.34 -5.27 0.58
C SER A 103 7.07 -4.17 1.59
N ASP A 104 8.01 -4.05 2.52
CA ASP A 104 8.05 -2.98 3.49
C ASP A 104 8.72 -1.76 2.84
N PRO A 105 8.14 -0.55 2.92
CA PRO A 105 8.86 0.68 2.65
C PRO A 105 9.60 1.13 3.92
N PRO A 106 10.88 0.74 4.13
CA PRO A 106 11.64 1.21 5.28
C PRO A 106 11.93 2.72 5.15
N ASP A 107 12.12 3.38 6.29
CA ASP A 107 12.67 4.73 6.36
C ASP A 107 14.05 4.79 5.69
N SER A 108 14.36 5.93 5.05
CA SER A 108 15.65 6.22 4.41
C SER A 108 16.78 6.42 5.41
#